data_AF-A0A6C0EBG9-F1
#
_entry.id   AF-A0A6C0EBG9-F1
#
_cell.length_a   1.000
_cell.length_b   1.000
_cell.length_c   1.000
_cell.angle_alpha   90.00
_cell.angle_beta   90.00
_cell.angle_gamma   90.00
#
_symmetry.space_group_name_H-M   'P 1'
#
loop_
_entity.id
_entity.type
_entity.pdbx_description
1 polymer ?
#
loop_
_entity_poly.entity_id
_entity_poly.type
_entity_poly.pdbx_seq_one_letter_code
_entity_poly.pdbx_strand_id
1 'polypeptide(L)' 'KTRGVNYCLINERYTSKMCSNCGTIDDNLGASKVYDCKSCNMKIDRDLNGARGIYIKKWLK' A
#
# COMPACT_ATOMS: atom_id res chain seq x y z
N LYS A 1 10.21 -7.33 -26.85
CA LYS A 1 11.32 -6.61 -26.16
C LYS A 1 10.96 -6.50 -24.69
N THR A 2 11.36 -7.46 -23.87
CA THR A 2 11.40 -7.24 -22.42
C THR A 2 12.51 -6.22 -22.18
N ARG A 3 12.14 -5.01 -21.75
CA ARG A 3 13.12 -4.11 -21.14
C ARG A 3 13.75 -4.91 -19.99
N GLY A 4 15.06 -4.83 -19.75
CA GLY A 4 15.73 -5.57 -18.68
C GLY A 4 15.28 -5.11 -17.30
N VAL A 5 14.05 -5.42 -16.92
CA VAL A 5 13.41 -5.04 -15.65
C VAL A 5 13.29 -6.26 -14.76
N ASN A 6 13.72 -6.08 -13.51
CA ASN A 6 13.57 -7.08 -12.46
C ASN A 6 12.12 -7.11 -11.97
N TYR A 7 11.36 -8.08 -12.46
CA TYR A 7 9.98 -8.33 -12.04
C TYR A 7 9.94 -9.28 -10.82
N CYS A 8 9.06 -8.99 -9.86
CA CYS A 8 8.79 -9.85 -8.73
C CYS A 8 7.29 -9.81 -8.43
N LEU A 9 6.65 -10.99 -8.35
CA LEU A 9 5.26 -11.11 -7.94
C LEU A 9 5.19 -11.01 -6.40
N ILE A 10 4.44 -10.04 -5.90
CA ILE A 10 4.24 -9.80 -4.46
C ILE A 10 2.77 -10.01 -4.14
N ASN A 11 2.49 -10.70 -3.04
CA ASN A 11 1.13 -10.92 -2.58
C ASN A 11 0.49 -9.60 -2.09
N GLU A 12 -0.67 -9.24 -2.66
CA GLU A 12 -1.41 -8.00 -2.43
C GLU A 12 -2.20 -7.93 -1.10
N ARG A 13 -2.17 -8.99 -0.29
CA ARG A 13 -2.98 -9.05 0.92
C ARG A 13 -2.60 -7.92 1.87
N TYR A 14 -3.63 -7.20 2.33
CA TYR A 14 -3.58 -6.04 3.24
C TYR A 14 -2.98 -4.75 2.69
N THR A 15 -2.63 -4.63 1.40
CA THR A 15 -1.97 -3.40 0.89
C THR A 15 -2.90 -2.21 0.74
N SER A 16 -4.18 -2.42 0.44
CA SER A 16 -5.17 -1.34 0.30
C SER A 16 -5.70 -0.82 1.64
N LYS A 17 -5.72 -1.67 2.67
CA LYS A 17 -6.26 -1.34 4.01
C LYS A 17 -5.19 -0.90 5.01
N MET A 18 -3.95 -1.35 4.82
CA MET A 18 -2.83 -1.01 5.70
C MET A 18 -2.23 0.34 5.33
N CYS A 19 -1.99 1.18 6.31
CA CYS A 19 -1.26 2.43 6.15
C CYS A 19 0.20 2.13 5.78
N SER A 20 0.64 2.60 4.61
CA SER A 20 2.02 2.42 4.17
C SER A 20 3.06 3.14 5.02
N ASN A 21 2.65 4.00 5.96
CA ASN A 21 3.55 4.79 6.81
C ASN A 21 3.66 4.20 8.22
N CYS A 22 2.54 3.86 8.87
CA CYS A 22 2.55 3.37 10.26
C CYS A 22 2.09 1.92 10.44
N GLY A 23 1.65 1.24 9.38
CA GLY A 23 1.22 -0.16 9.44
C GLY A 23 -0.18 -0.39 10.03
N THR A 24 -0.90 0.66 10.43
CA THR A 24 -2.29 0.54 10.92
C THR A 24 -3.18 -0.05 9.83
N ILE A 25 -3.98 -1.06 10.17
CA ILE A 25 -4.99 -1.62 9.28
C ILE A 25 -6.31 -0.89 9.51
N ASP A 26 -6.85 -0.28 8.46
CA ASP A 26 -8.20 0.27 8.47
C ASP A 26 -9.16 -0.70 7.78
N ASP A 27 -9.91 -1.45 8.59
CA ASP A 27 -10.90 -2.40 8.08
C ASP A 27 -12.19 -1.74 7.56
N ASN A 28 -12.41 -0.46 7.88
CA ASN A 28 -13.57 0.31 7.47
C ASN A 28 -13.31 1.16 6.21
N LEU A 29 -12.25 0.86 5.45
CA LEU A 29 -11.96 1.54 4.21
C LEU A 29 -13.03 1.21 3.16
N GLY A 30 -14.01 2.11 3.01
CA GLY A 30 -15.02 2.04 1.96
C GLY A 30 -14.44 2.36 0.58
N ALA A 31 -15.30 2.86 -0.33
CA ALA A 31 -14.90 3.23 -1.70
C ALA A 31 -14.16 4.59 -1.82
N SER A 32 -13.61 5.12 -0.72
CA SER A 32 -12.91 6.41 -0.73
C SER A 32 -11.68 6.38 -1.64
N LYS A 33 -11.48 7.45 -2.42
CA LYS A 33 -10.27 7.65 -3.26
C LYS A 33 -9.06 8.07 -2.42
N VAL A 34 -9.31 8.73 -1.29
CA VAL A 34 -8.26 9.19 -0.37
C VAL A 34 -8.22 8.24 0.82
N TYR A 35 -7.03 7.73 1.10
CA TYR A 35 -6.71 7.01 2.33
C TYR A 35 -6.36 8.04 3.40
N ASP A 36 -7.12 8.06 4.50
CA ASP A 36 -6.88 8.93 5.65
C ASP A 36 -6.60 8.06 6.89
N CYS A 37 -5.33 8.00 7.28
CA CYS A 37 -4.92 7.20 8.43
C CYS A 37 -5.28 7.92 9.73
N LYS A 38 -6.19 7.34 10.52
CA LYS A 38 -6.55 7.89 11.83
C LYS A 38 -5.46 7.75 12.91
N SER A 39 -4.45 6.91 12.69
CA SER A 39 -3.36 6.70 13.67
C SER A 39 -2.18 7.65 13.49
N CYS A 40 -1.82 7.99 12.24
CA CYS A 40 -0.67 8.84 11.95
C CYS A 40 -1.03 10.10 11.15
N ASN A 41 -2.32 10.35 10.94
CA ASN A 41 -2.89 11.48 10.20
C ASN A 41 -2.37 11.62 8.76
N MET A 42 -1.81 10.54 8.19
CA MET A 42 -1.36 10.52 6.81
C MET A 42 -2.56 10.52 5.86
N LYS A 43 -2.59 11.48 4.95
CA LYS A 43 -3.54 11.55 3.83
C LYS A 43 -2.82 11.33 2.52
N ILE A 44 -3.23 10.32 1.77
CA ILE A 44 -2.64 9.96 0.49
C ILE A 44 -3.71 9.35 -0.42
N ASP A 45 -3.48 9.37 -1.73
CA ASP A 45 -4.29 8.59 -2.65
C ASP A 45 -4.23 7.09 -2.29
N ARG A 46 -5.38 6.41 -2.33
CA ARG A 46 -5.51 5.02 -1.93
C ARG A 46 -4.65 4.08 -2.79
N ASP A 47 -4.57 4.32 -4.08
CA ASP A 47 -3.81 3.47 -4.99
C ASP A 47 -2.32 3.68 -4.80
N LEU A 48 -1.88 4.92 -4.49
CA LEU A 48 -0.52 5.21 -4.06
C LEU A 48 -0.17 4.52 -2.74
N ASN A 49 -1.07 4.50 -1.75
CA ASN A 49 -0.88 3.76 -0.50
C ASN A 49 -0.67 2.26 -0.77
N GLY A 50 -1.53 1.67 -1.60
CA GLY A 50 -1.43 0.27 -2.01
C GLY A 50 -0.11 -0.05 -2.71
N ALA A 51 0.30 0.78 -3.68
CA ALA A 51 1.56 0.62 -4.41
C ALA A 51 2.78 0.71 -3.47
N ARG A 52 2.78 1.66 -2.52
CA ARG A 52 3.83 1.77 -1.50
C ARG A 52 3.86 0.55 -0.59
N GLY A 53 2.71 0.02 -0.19
CA GLY A 53 2.61 -1.21 0.60
C GLY A 53 3.26 -2.40 -0.12
N ILE A 54 2.97 -2.58 -1.41
CA ILE A 54 3.60 -3.61 -2.26
C ILE A 54 5.12 -3.43 -2.30
N TYR A 55 5.58 -2.19 -2.54
CA TYR A 55 7.00 -1.87 -2.58
C TYR A 55 7.69 -2.20 -1.25
N ILE A 56 7.17 -1.74 -0.12
CA ILE A 56 7.74 -2.00 1.22
C ILE A 56 7.81 -3.50 1.50
N LYS A 57 6.75 -4.25 1.18
CA LYS A 57 6.71 -5.71 1.37
C LYS A 57 7.77 -6.46 0.56
N LYS A 58 8.22 -5.92 -0.57
CA LYS A 58 9.36 -6.48 -1.33
C LYS A 58 10.66 -6.39 -0.54
N TRP A 59 10.86 -5.35 0.27
CA TRP A 59 12.09 -5.11 1.03
C TRP A 59 12.10 -5.76 2.42
N LEU A 60 10.94 -6.08 2.98
CA LEU A 60 10.80 -6.77 4.27
C LEU A 60 11.00 -8.30 4.17
N LYS A 61 11.74 -8.78 3.17
CA LYS A 61 12.10 -10.19 3.01
C LYS A 61 13.31 -10.55 3.85
#